data_AF-A0AAX0QTC2-F1
#
_entry.id   AF-A0AAX0QTC2-F1
#
_cell.length_a   1.000
_cell.length_b   1.000
_cell.length_c   1.000
_cell.angle_alpha   90.00
_cell.angle_beta   90.00
_cell.angle_gamma   90.00
#
_symmetry.space_group_name_H-M   'P 1'
#
loop_
_entity.id
_entity.type
_entity.pdbx_description
1 polymer ?
#
loop_
_entity_poly.entity_id
_entity_poly.type
_entity_poly.pdbx_seq_one_letter_code
_entity_poly.pdbx_strand_id
1 'polypeptide(L)'
;MKLFILGAIIIIIIAVVLYLLLSYLMNVFSHLEEKREILSKAKESKRKQKLMEAELKTRQRILEEQIRAKVGMFYPMGEIRRLENELEQVNQTLDEIKNGGNI
;
A
#
# COMPACT_ATOMS: atom_id res chain seq x y z
N MET A 1 -24.60 -5.18 60.03
CA MET A 1 -25.25 -4.84 58.74
C MET A 1 -24.72 -3.55 58.10
N LYS A 2 -24.60 -2.43 58.82
CA LYS A 2 -24.11 -1.14 58.27
C LYS A 2 -22.74 -1.19 57.58
N LEU A 3 -21.76 -1.92 58.13
CA LEU A 3 -20.42 -2.07 57.55
C LEU A 3 -20.41 -2.85 56.22
N PHE A 4 -21.34 -3.79 56.05
CA PHE A 4 -21.45 -4.61 54.85
C PHE A 4 -21.99 -3.79 53.66
N ILE A 5 -22.97 -2.91 53.95
CA ILE A 5 -23.54 -1.98 52.97
C ILE A 5 -22.50 -0.95 52.54
N LEU A 6 -21.70 -0.43 53.48
CA LEU A 6 -20.63 0.52 53.17
C LEU A 6 -19.56 -0.09 52.26
N GLY A 7 -19.15 -1.34 52.54
CA GLY A 7 -18.20 -2.08 51.71
C GLY A 7 -18.73 -2.36 50.30
N ALA A 8 -20.00 -2.73 50.17
CA ALA A 8 -20.63 -2.96 48.87
C ALA A 8 -20.67 -1.68 48.01
N ILE A 9 -20.98 -0.53 48.61
CA ILE A 9 -20.98 0.76 47.90
C ILE A 9 -19.58 1.11 47.39
N ILE A 10 -18.54 0.90 48.21
CA ILE A 10 -17.15 1.15 47.80
C ILE A 10 -16.76 0.24 46.62
N ILE A 11 -17.13 -1.03 46.66
CA ILE A 11 -16.86 -1.99 45.57
C ILE A 11 -17.55 -1.54 44.27
N ILE A 12 -18.80 -1.08 44.34
CA ILE A 12 -19.54 -0.58 43.17
C ILE A 12 -18.84 0.64 42.57
N ILE A 13 -18.40 1.59 43.39
CA ILE A 13 -17.68 2.78 42.93
C ILE A 13 -16.36 2.37 42.24
N ILE A 14 -15.60 1.46 42.85
CA ILE A 14 -14.35 0.94 42.26
C ILE A 14 -14.64 0.28 40.90
N ALA A 15 -15.67 -0.55 40.81
CA ALA A 15 -16.04 -1.23 39.57
C ALA A 15 -16.41 -0.24 38.45
N VAL A 16 -17.13 0.84 38.78
CA VAL A 16 -17.48 1.89 37.82
C VAL A 16 -16.23 2.63 37.34
N VAL A 17 -15.32 2.99 38.24
CA VAL A 17 -14.06 3.65 37.87
C VAL A 17 -13.20 2.73 37.00
N LEU A 18 -13.11 1.44 37.35
CA LEU A 18 -12.37 0.45 36.56
C LEU A 18 -12.94 0.31 35.15
N TYR A 19 -14.27 0.25 35.04
CA TYR A 19 -14.97 0.16 33.76
C TYR A 19 -14.66 1.36 32.86
N LEU A 20 -14.70 2.57 33.41
CA LEU A 20 -14.38 3.79 32.67
C LEU A 20 -12.92 3.81 32.20
N LEU A 21 -11.98 3.39 33.05
CA LEU A 21 -10.56 3.29 32.69
C LEU A 21 -10.32 2.28 31.56
N LEU A 22 -10.94 1.10 31.64
CA LEU A 22 -10.85 0.06 30.61
C LEU A 22 -11.46 0.52 29.28
N SER A 23 -12.61 1.20 29.33
CA SER A 23 -13.25 1.76 28.14
C SER A 23 -12.37 2.82 27.47
N TYR A 24 -11.74 3.68 28.26
CA TYR A 24 -10.84 4.71 27.72
C TYR A 24 -9.57 4.09 27.11
N LEU A 25 -8.97 3.10 27.78
CA LEU A 25 -7.82 2.37 27.24
C LEU A 25 -8.16 1.71 25.90
N MET A 26 -9.26 0.96 25.81
CA MET A 26 -9.65 0.29 24.57
C MET A 26 -9.83 1.27 23.41
N ASN A 27 -10.42 2.44 23.66
CA ASN A 27 -10.63 3.45 22.63
C ASN A 27 -9.30 4.03 22.11
N VAL A 28 -8.33 4.26 23.01
CA VAL A 28 -6.98 4.72 22.64
C VAL A 28 -6.22 3.64 21.86
N PHE A 29 -6.28 2.38 22.30
CA PHE A 29 -5.64 1.27 21.60
C PHE A 29 -6.24 1.03 20.20
N SER A 30 -7.56 1.11 20.06
CA SER A 30 -8.25 0.99 18.77
C SER A 30 -7.76 2.03 17.75
N HIS A 31 -7.63 3.30 18.16
CA HIS A 31 -7.10 4.33 17.26
C HIS A 31 -5.61 4.16 16.92
N LEU A 32 -4.82 3.57 17.81
CA LEU A 32 -3.41 3.28 17.54
C LEU A 32 -3.26 2.09 16.58
N GLU A 33 -4.08 1.04 16.72
CA GLU A 33 -4.13 -0.09 15.80
C GLU A 33 -4.59 0.34 14.41
N GLU A 34 -5.66 1.13 14.31
CA GLU A 34 -6.16 1.63 13.03
C GLU A 34 -5.10 2.47 12.30
N LYS A 35 -4.42 3.39 13.02
CA LYS A 35 -3.30 4.14 12.45
C LYS A 35 -2.15 3.24 11.99
N ARG A 36 -1.83 2.20 12.76
CA ARG A 36 -0.76 1.25 12.43
C ARG A 36 -1.12 0.41 11.20
N GLU A 37 -2.38 0.03 11.05
CA GLU A 37 -2.89 -0.70 9.89
C GLU A 37 -2.90 0.18 8.63
N ILE A 38 -3.30 1.45 8.74
CA ILE A 38 -3.23 2.40 7.62
C ILE A 38 -1.76 2.61 7.18
N LEU A 39 -0.85 2.79 8.14
CA LEU A 39 0.58 2.94 7.86
C LEU A 39 1.18 1.68 7.22
N SER A 40 0.80 0.49 7.68
CA SER A 40 1.30 -0.77 7.12
C SER A 40 0.80 -0.96 5.69
N LYS A 41 -0.50 -0.73 5.43
CA LYS A 41 -1.08 -0.77 4.08
C LYS A 41 -0.45 0.24 3.13
N ALA A 42 -0.23 1.47 3.59
CA ALA A 42 0.45 2.49 2.78
C ALA A 42 1.90 2.11 2.45
N LYS A 43 2.62 1.51 3.41
CA LYS A 43 3.99 1.03 3.20
C LYS A 43 4.02 -0.15 2.22
N GLU A 44 3.08 -1.08 2.32
CA GLU A 44 2.97 -2.21 1.41
C GLU A 44 2.60 -1.76 -0.01
N SER A 45 1.64 -0.86 -0.15
CA SER A 45 1.25 -0.26 -1.44
C SER A 45 2.44 0.41 -2.12
N LYS A 46 3.20 1.26 -1.40
CA LYS A 46 4.44 1.86 -1.93
C LYS A 46 5.47 0.82 -2.35
N ARG A 47 5.59 -0.29 -1.63
CA ARG A 47 6.50 -1.38 -2.00
C ARG A 47 6.05 -2.06 -3.29
N LYS A 48 4.76 -2.34 -3.44
CA LYS A 48 4.19 -2.92 -4.67
C LYS A 48 4.38 -2.00 -5.86
N GLN A 49 4.12 -0.70 -5.71
CA GLN A 49 4.37 0.30 -6.75
C GLN A 49 5.84 0.32 -7.21
N LYS A 50 6.80 0.30 -6.27
CA LYS A 50 8.23 0.23 -6.62
C LYS A 50 8.62 -1.03 -7.38
N LEU A 51 8.05 -2.18 -7.00
CA LEU A 51 8.31 -3.44 -7.69
C LEU A 51 7.76 -3.40 -9.12
N MET A 52 6.54 -2.89 -9.29
CA MET A 52 5.90 -2.72 -10.59
C MET A 52 6.68 -1.74 -11.49
N GLU A 53 7.14 -0.61 -10.95
CA GLU A 53 8.01 0.33 -11.67
C GLU A 53 9.32 -0.32 -12.12
N ALA A 54 9.94 -1.14 -11.28
CA ALA A 54 11.18 -1.84 -11.61
C ALA A 54 10.97 -2.90 -12.72
N GLU A 55 9.84 -3.61 -12.67
CA GLU A 55 9.46 -4.59 -13.69
C GLU A 55 9.21 -3.92 -15.04
N LEU A 56 8.44 -2.82 -15.07
CA LEU A 56 8.18 -2.06 -16.28
C LEU A 56 9.46 -1.45 -16.88
N LYS A 57 10.37 -0.92 -16.06
CA LYS A 57 11.69 -0.45 -16.52
C LYS A 57 12.54 -1.56 -17.13
N THR A 58 12.44 -2.77 -16.58
CA THR A 58 13.14 -3.94 -17.13
C THR A 58 12.55 -4.31 -18.48
N ARG A 59 11.22 -4.33 -18.60
CA ARG A 59 10.52 -4.60 -19.85
C ARG A 59 10.81 -3.54 -20.93
N GLN A 60 10.87 -2.27 -20.54
CA GLN A 60 11.27 -1.16 -21.41
C GLN A 60 12.65 -1.42 -22.03
N ARG A 61 13.66 -1.74 -21.20
CA ARG A 61 15.02 -2.03 -21.69
C ARG A 61 15.05 -3.21 -22.65
N ILE A 62 14.32 -4.29 -22.33
CA ILE A 62 14.24 -5.47 -23.20
C ILE A 62 13.62 -5.12 -24.56
N LEU A 63 12.55 -4.32 -24.57
CA LEU A 63 11.91 -3.89 -25.82
C LEU A 63 12.83 -2.98 -26.63
N GLU A 64 13.53 -2.04 -25.99
CA GLU A 64 14.53 -1.18 -26.65
C GLU A 64 15.68 -2.00 -27.28
N GLU A 65 16.19 -3.01 -26.57
CA GLU A 65 17.21 -3.92 -27.08
C GLU A 65 16.71 -4.74 -28.26
N GLN A 66 15.48 -5.27 -28.18
CA GLN A 66 14.87 -6.04 -29.28
C GLN A 66 14.65 -5.20 -30.52
N ILE A 67 14.15 -3.96 -30.36
CA ILE A 67 13.98 -3.02 -31.46
C ILE A 67 15.35 -2.73 -32.08
N ARG A 68 16.36 -2.40 -31.28
CA ARG A 68 17.72 -2.10 -31.77
C ARG A 68 18.33 -3.28 -32.54
N ALA A 69 18.18 -4.50 -32.03
CA ALA A 69 18.67 -5.71 -32.69
C ALA A 69 17.94 -5.96 -34.02
N LYS A 70 16.62 -5.77 -34.07
CA LYS A 70 15.80 -5.99 -35.27
C LYS A 70 15.99 -4.91 -36.33
N VAL A 71 16.16 -3.64 -35.93
CA VAL A 71 16.50 -2.52 -36.83
C VAL A 71 17.86 -2.75 -37.49
N GLY A 72 18.84 -3.27 -36.75
CA GLY A 72 20.17 -3.59 -37.29
C GLY A 72 20.21 -4.79 -38.26
N MET A 73 19.15 -5.60 -38.32
CA MET A 73 19.10 -6.85 -39.08
C MET A 73 18.10 -6.85 -40.25
N PHE A 74 17.56 -5.69 -40.67
CA PHE A 74 16.59 -5.57 -41.77
C PHE A 74 15.32 -6.44 -41.59
N TYR A 75 14.79 -6.52 -40.36
CA TYR A 75 13.54 -7.24 -40.08
C TYR A 75 12.31 -6.56 -40.73
N PRO A 76 11.20 -7.29 -40.90
CA PRO A 76 9.95 -6.72 -41.42
C PRO A 76 9.51 -5.53 -40.57
N MET A 77 9.28 -4.39 -41.22
CA MET A 77 8.96 -3.13 -40.52
C MET A 77 7.69 -3.22 -39.65
N GLY A 78 6.79 -4.16 -39.96
CA GLY A 78 5.60 -4.44 -39.14
C GLY A 78 5.91 -5.02 -37.75
N GLU A 79 6.98 -5.81 -37.61
CA GLU A 79 7.40 -6.32 -36.29
C GLU A 79 8.03 -5.22 -35.45
N ILE A 80 8.84 -4.37 -36.07
CA ILE A 80 9.47 -3.22 -35.41
C ILE A 80 8.37 -2.27 -34.90
N ARG A 81 7.39 -1.93 -35.74
CA ARG A 81 6.23 -1.10 -35.34
C ARG A 81 5.43 -1.71 -34.20
N ARG A 82 5.27 -3.04 -34.16
CA ARG A 82 4.58 -3.72 -33.06
C ARG A 82 5.32 -3.55 -31.74
N LEU A 83 6.65 -3.70 -31.77
CA LEU A 83 7.50 -3.54 -30.59
C LEU A 83 7.59 -2.08 -30.14
N GLU A 84 7.62 -1.12 -31.06
CA GLU A 84 7.56 0.31 -30.76
C GLU A 84 6.25 0.69 -30.08
N ASN A 85 5.11 0.18 -30.57
CA ASN A 85 3.81 0.40 -29.93
C ASN A 85 3.76 -0.21 -28.51
N GLU A 86 4.36 -1.39 -28.31
CA GLU A 86 4.44 -2.03 -26.99
C GLU A 86 5.34 -1.22 -26.04
N LEU A 87 6.45 -0.68 -26.55
CA LEU A 87 7.34 0.21 -25.79
C LEU A 87 6.64 1.52 -25.40
N GLU A 88 5.85 2.10 -26.31
CA GLU A 88 5.07 3.31 -26.04
C GLU A 88 4.03 3.08 -24.93
N GLN A 89 3.32 1.96 -24.95
CA GLN A 89 2.38 1.58 -23.88
C GLN A 89 3.08 1.39 -22.52
N VAL A 90 4.26 0.75 -22.50
CA VAL A 90 5.06 0.60 -21.28
C VAL A 90 5.52 1.96 -20.75
N ASN A 91 5.93 2.88 -21.64
CA ASN A 91 6.33 4.23 -21.26
C ASN A 91 5.16 5.06 -20.72
N GLN A 92 3.99 4.98 -21.35
CA GLN A 92 2.77 5.63 -20.85
C GLN A 92 2.43 5.13 -19.44
N THR A 93 2.48 3.81 -19.23
CA THR A 93 2.23 3.20 -17.91
C THR A 93 3.25 3.67 -16.87
N LEU A 94 4.54 3.77 -17.23
CA LEU A 94 5.58 4.29 -16.35
C LEU A 94 5.38 5.77 -16.01
N ASP A 95 4.98 6.59 -16.99
CA ASP A 95 4.70 8.01 -16.77
C ASP A 95 3.46 8.22 -15.91
N GLU A 96 2.42 7.39 -16.06
CA GLU A 96 1.26 7.37 -15.17
C GLU A 96 1.65 7.04 -13.72
N ILE A 97 2.48 6.01 -13.50
CA ILE A 97 3.00 5.68 -12.16
C ILE A 97 3.78 6.87 -11.56
N LYS A 98 4.65 7.49 -12.37
CA LYS A 98 5.55 8.57 -11.93
C LYS A 98 4.79 9.87 -11.60
N ASN A 99 3.73 10.17 -12.34
CA ASN A 99 2.90 11.35 -12.15
C ASN A 99 1.80 11.16 -11.09
N GLY A 100 1.79 10.02 -10.38
CA GLY A 100 0.79 9.74 -9.35
C GLY A 100 -0.59 9.39 -9.91
N GLY A 101 -0.63 8.89 -11.15
CA GLY A 101 -1.83 8.34 -11.77
C GLY A 101 -2.41 7.21 -10.90
N ASN A 102 -3.73 7.18 -10.79
CA ASN A 102 -4.48 6.11 -10.14
C ASN A 102 -4.30 4.83 -10.96
N ILE A 103 -3.46 3.92 -10.49
CA ILE A 103 -3.34 2.55 -11.01
C ILE A 103 -3.77 1.58 -9.93
#